data_AF-A0A1M6ML39-F1
#
_entry.id   AF-A0A1M6ML39-F1
#
_cell.length_a   1.000
_cell.length_b   1.000
_cell.length_c   1.000
_cell.angle_alpha   90.00
_cell.angle_beta   90.00
_cell.angle_gamma   90.00
#
_symmetry.space_group_name_H-M   'P 1'
#
loop_
_entity.id
_entity.type
_entity.pdbx_description
1 polymer ?
#
loop_
_entity_poly.entity_id
_entity_poly.type
_entity_poly.pdbx_seq_one_letter_code
_entity_poly.pdbx_strand_id
1 'polypeptide(L)' 'MKENKNKKKKIVTENDIMKYEIANELGLMEKIDELGWAGLTAKEAGRIGGLLTARKKNKKKK' A
#
# COMPACT_ATOMS: atom_id res chain seq x y z
N MET A 1 17.04 -36.21 -1.33
CA MET A 1 17.10 -34.90 -2.02
C MET A 1 16.20 -33.95 -1.24
N LYS A 2 16.76 -33.02 -0.45
CA LYS A 2 15.97 -32.13 0.43
C LYS A 2 15.54 -30.90 -0.36
N GLU A 3 14.32 -30.93 -0.88
CA GLU A 3 13.60 -29.77 -1.37
C GLU A 3 13.25 -28.87 -0.18
N ASN A 4 13.83 -27.67 -0.12
CA ASN A 4 13.31 -26.56 0.70
C ASN A 4 14.01 -25.26 0.32
N LYS A 5 13.57 -24.65 -0.78
CA LYS A 5 13.72 -23.22 -1.02
C LYS A 5 12.34 -22.63 -1.26
N ASN A 6 11.59 -22.49 -0.17
CA ASN A 6 10.35 -21.71 -0.10
C ASN A 6 10.68 -20.23 -0.35
N LYS A 7 10.98 -19.87 -1.60
CA LYS A 7 11.02 -18.48 -2.06
C LYS A 7 9.58 -17.98 -2.04
N LYS A 8 9.15 -17.45 -0.90
CA LYS A 8 7.92 -16.66 -0.78
C LYS A 8 7.99 -15.56 -1.84
N LYS A 9 7.34 -15.79 -2.99
CA LYS A 9 7.03 -14.73 -3.96
C LYS A 9 6.40 -13.62 -3.13
N LYS A 10 7.02 -12.43 -3.09
CA LYS A 10 6.36 -11.22 -2.57
C LYS A 10 5.12 -11.06 -3.44
N ILE A 11 3.99 -11.55 -2.94
CA ILE A 11 2.68 -11.35 -3.54
C ILE A 11 2.49 -9.86 -3.39
N VAL A 12 2.76 -9.09 -4.44
CA VAL A 12 2.31 -7.70 -4.52
C VAL A 12 0.79 -7.82 -4.36
N THR A 13 0.34 -7.60 -3.14
CA THR A 13 -1.06 -7.78 -2.78
C THR A 13 -1.78 -6.58 -3.38
N GLU A 14 -3.04 -6.71 -3.76
CA GLU A 14 -3.86 -5.57 -4.22
C GLU A 14 -3.77 -4.37 -3.28
N ASN A 15 -3.48 -4.61 -2.00
CA ASN A 15 -3.26 -3.57 -1.00
C ASN A 15 -2.03 -2.69 -1.24
N ASP A 16 -0.92 -3.25 -1.72
CA ASP A 16 0.26 -2.45 -2.05
C ASP A 16 -0.03 -1.59 -3.28
N ILE A 17 -0.64 -2.17 -4.32
CA ILE A 17 -1.06 -1.42 -5.52
C ILE A 17 -2.02 -0.29 -5.13
N MET A 18 -3.05 -0.58 -4.33
CA MET A 18 -4.01 0.44 -3.88
C MET A 18 -3.34 1.54 -3.06
N LYS A 19 -2.36 1.23 -2.21
CA LYS A 19 -1.62 2.26 -1.46
C LYS A 19 -0.89 3.21 -2.41
N TYR A 20 -0.21 2.69 -3.42
CA TYR A 20 0.46 3.50 -4.43
C TYR A 20 -0.53 4.29 -5.30
N GLU A 21 -1.65 3.68 -5.70
CA GLU A 21 -2.71 4.40 -6.43
C GLU A 21 -3.28 5.56 -5.62
N ILE A 22 -3.59 5.34 -4.33
CA ILE A 22 -4.11 6.40 -3.46
C ILE A 22 -3.05 7.47 -3.21
N ALA A 23 -1.79 7.08 -3.03
CA ALA A 23 -0.70 8.04 -2.90
C ALA A 23 -0.56 8.89 -4.17
N ASN A 24 -0.67 8.28 -5.35
CA ASN A 24 -0.65 8.96 -6.63
C ASN A 24 -1.84 9.91 -6.80
N GLU A 25 -3.06 9.46 -6.44
CA GLU A 25 -4.27 10.27 -6.45
C GLU A 25 -4.19 11.47 -5.49
N LEU A 26 -3.49 11.31 -4.37
CA LEU A 26 -3.26 12.37 -3.38
C LEU A 26 -2.08 13.28 -3.72
N GLY A 27 -1.35 13.04 -4.82
CA GLY A 27 -0.15 13.80 -5.18
C GLY A 27 1.03 13.57 -4.23
N LEU A 28 1.04 12.44 -3.52
CA LEU A 28 2.08 12.06 -2.56
C LEU A 28 3.13 11.13 -3.16
N MET A 29 2.97 10.74 -4.42
CA MET A 29 3.87 9.82 -5.09
C MET A 29 5.30 10.37 -5.14
N GLU A 30 5.47 11.64 -5.52
CA GLU A 30 6.79 12.30 -5.53
C GLU A 30 7.45 12.29 -4.16
N LYS A 31 6.69 12.61 -3.11
CA LYS A 31 7.18 12.55 -1.72
C LYS A 31 7.58 11.14 -1.28
N ILE A 32 6.82 10.12 -1.69
CA ILE A 32 7.15 8.73 -1.34
C ILE A 32 8.38 8.27 -2.12
N ASP A 33 8.53 8.71 -3.37
CA ASP A 33 9.70 8.37 -4.19
C ASP A 33 10.97 9.04 -3.64
N GLU A 34 10.89 10.31 -3.25
CA GLU A 34 12.02 11.07 -2.71
C GLU A 34 12.33 10.78 -1.23
N LEU A 35 11.32 10.77 -0.35
CA LEU A 35 11.48 10.67 1.10
C LEU A 35 11.05 9.32 1.68
N GLY A 36 10.40 8.47 0.87
CA GLY A 36 9.80 7.23 1.36
C GLY A 36 8.50 7.45 2.14
N TRP A 37 7.88 6.33 2.55
CA TRP A 37 6.68 6.34 3.39
C TRP A 37 6.88 7.04 4.75
N ALA A 38 8.12 7.10 5.23
CA ALA A 38 8.48 7.80 6.47
C ALA A 38 8.49 9.33 6.33
N GLY A 39 8.61 9.86 5.11
CA GLY A 39 8.57 11.29 4.82
C GLY A 39 7.16 11.88 4.71
N LEU A 40 6.13 11.03 4.78
CA LEU A 40 4.75 11.47 4.78
C LEU A 40 4.35 12.01 6.16
N THR A 41 3.56 13.09 6.18
CA THR A 41 2.93 13.56 7.40
C THR A 41 1.88 12.57 7.88
N ALA A 42 1.58 12.57 9.19
CA ALA A 42 0.53 11.74 9.76
C ALA A 42 -0.84 11.94 9.06
N LYS A 43 -1.12 13.16 8.57
CA LYS A 43 -2.34 13.48 7.83
C LYS A 43 -2.37 12.81 6.45
N GLU A 44 -1.24 12.81 5.74
CA GLU A 44 -1.06 12.19 4.42
C GLU A 44 -1.12 10.66 4.52
N ALA A 45 -0.29 10.07 5.39
CA ALA A 45 -0.29 8.63 5.64
C ALA A 45 -1.64 8.14 6.18
N GLY A 46 -2.28 8.91 7.06
CA GLY A 46 -3.62 8.63 7.59
C GLY A 46 -4.71 8.64 6.52
N ARG A 47 -4.65 9.56 5.56
CA ARG A 47 -5.56 9.57 4.40
C ARG A 47 -5.41 8.32 3.54
N ILE A 48 -4.16 7.94 3.20
CA ILE A 48 -3.88 6.72 2.43
C ILE A 48 -4.40 5.47 3.16
N GLY A 49 -4.10 5.33 4.45
CA GLY A 49 -4.55 4.22 5.27
C GLY A 49 -6.08 4.17 5.44
N GLY A 50 -6.72 5.33 5.58
CA GLY A 50 -8.17 5.46 5.67
C GLY A 50 -8.88 5.02 4.40
N LEU A 51 -8.44 5.50 3.23
CA LEU A 51 -8.96 5.12 1.92
C LEU A 51 -8.74 3.62 1.63
N LEU A 52 -7.58 3.07 1.97
CA LEU A 52 -7.31 1.64 1.87
C LEU A 52 -8.28 0.82 2.71
N THR A 53 -8.52 1.25 3.95
CA THR A 53 -9.45 0.56 4.87
C THR A 53 -10.89 0.67 4.40
N ALA A 54 -11.30 1.83 3.88
CA ALA A 54 -12.63 2.04 3.30
C ALA A 54 -12.86 1.13 2.07
N ARG A 55 -11.90 1.06 1.14
CA ARG A 55 -11.95 0.16 -0.02
C ARG A 55 -12.04 -1.31 0.41
N LYS A 56 -11.23 -1.73 1.39
CA LYS A 56 -11.31 -3.10 1.97
C LYS A 56 -12.68 -3.40 2.59
N LYS A 57 -13.24 -2.46 3.34
CA LYS A 57 -14.52 -2.63 4.04
C LYS A 57 -15.68 -2.76 3.05
N ASN A 58 -15.65 -2.01 1.95
CA ASN A 58 -16.64 -2.14 0.87
C ASN A 58 -16.51 -3.48 0.13
N LYS A 59 -15.29 -3.98 -0.08
CA LYS A 59 -15.06 -5.27 -0.75
C LYS A 59 -15.51 -6.49 0.08
N LYS A 60 -15.54 -6.37 1.42
CA LYS A 60 -16.04 -7.41 2.34
C LYS A 60 -17.58 -7.42 2.52
N LYS A 61 -18.27 -6.37 2.10
CA LYS A 61 -19.73 -6.24 2.22
C LYS A 61 -20.48 -6.74 0.98
N LYS A 62 -19.77 -7.17 -0.05
CA LYS A 62 -20.30 -7.87 -1.23
C LYS A 62 -20.02 -9.36 -1.08
#